data_AF-A0A7Y3GCE5-F1
#
_entry.id   AF-A0A7Y3GCE5-F1
#
_cell.length_a   1.000
_cell.length_b   1.000
_cell.length_c   1.000
_cell.angle_alpha   90.00
_cell.angle_beta   90.00
_cell.angle_gamma   90.00
#
_symmetry.space_group_name_H-M   'P 1'
#
loop_
_entity.id
_entity.type
_entity.pdbx_description
1 polymer ?
#
loop_
_entity_poly.entity_id
_entity_poly.type
_entity_poly.pdbx_seq_one_letter_code
_entity_poly.pdbx_strand_id
1 'polypeptide(L)'
;NLVPGTLRDQLGGGATLLVFLRHFGCLFCRETLADVRAAAEASPDFPRPLFFFEGRRTEGRAFLRRYWPELRAVADPAGEFYDAFGVNRGGMREMFGPGVWSARSRAAAKGHRNGERSGDIWRLPGVFLAEGPAIRWAHEYRHAGDRPDYGRIPLR
;
A
#
# COMPACT_ATOMS: atom_id res chain seq x y z
N ASN A 1 -6.24 -7.82 -12.35
CA ASN A 1 -5.55 -7.20 -11.20
C ASN A 1 -4.58 -6.14 -11.67
N LEU A 2 -3.56 -6.49 -12.48
CA LEU A 2 -2.70 -5.46 -13.07
C LEU A 2 -3.45 -4.66 -14.14
N VAL A 3 -3.60 -3.37 -13.90
CA VAL A 3 -4.38 -2.48 -14.78
C VAL A 3 -3.50 -1.97 -15.94
N PRO A 4 -4.04 -1.90 -17.17
CA PRO A 4 -3.37 -1.29 -18.31
C PRO A 4 -3.60 0.23 -18.36
N GLY A 5 -2.88 0.94 -19.23
CA GLY A 5 -3.08 2.38 -19.45
C GLY A 5 -2.28 3.28 -18.51
N THR A 6 -2.60 4.57 -18.52
CA THR A 6 -1.93 5.59 -17.71
C THR A 6 -2.52 5.65 -16.30
N LEU A 7 -1.81 6.27 -15.35
CA LEU A 7 -2.37 6.53 -14.02
C LEU A 7 -3.68 7.34 -14.11
N ARG A 8 -3.74 8.34 -15.01
CA ARG A 8 -4.93 9.16 -15.22
C ARG A 8 -6.16 8.32 -15.55
N ASP A 9 -6.00 7.28 -16.39
CA ASP A 9 -7.09 6.37 -16.76
C ASP A 9 -7.62 5.58 -15.55
N GLN A 10 -6.80 5.39 -14.52
CA GLN A 10 -7.15 4.60 -13.33
C GLN A 10 -7.83 5.40 -12.22
N LEU A 11 -7.63 6.73 -12.20
CA LEU A 11 -8.21 7.62 -11.18
C LEU A 11 -9.71 7.87 -11.40
N GLY A 12 -10.16 7.85 -12.66
CA GLY A 12 -11.57 8.06 -13.01
C GLY A 12 -12.11 9.42 -12.52
N GLY A 13 -13.43 9.51 -12.35
CA GLY A 13 -14.12 10.75 -11.94
C GLY A 13 -14.37 10.90 -10.43
N GLY A 14 -13.95 9.93 -9.61
CA GLY A 14 -14.18 9.94 -8.16
C GLY A 14 -12.90 9.74 -7.37
N ALA A 15 -13.02 9.74 -6.03
CA ALA A 15 -11.88 9.54 -5.15
C ALA A 15 -11.28 8.12 -5.30
N THR A 16 -9.96 8.06 -5.45
CA THR A 16 -9.18 6.83 -5.56
C THR A 16 -8.14 6.79 -4.44
N LEU A 17 -8.07 5.68 -3.71
CA LEU A 17 -7.05 5.47 -2.68
C LEU A 17 -5.82 4.82 -3.31
N LEU A 18 -4.74 5.59 -3.41
CA LEU A 18 -3.45 5.12 -3.90
C LEU A 18 -2.67 4.51 -2.74
N VAL A 19 -2.30 3.24 -2.85
CA VAL A 19 -1.63 2.48 -1.78
C VAL A 19 -0.30 1.93 -2.28
N PHE A 20 0.79 2.57 -1.87
CA PHE A 20 2.15 2.15 -2.15
C PHE A 20 2.58 1.09 -1.12
N LEU A 21 2.72 -0.15 -1.60
CA LEU A 21 3.18 -1.25 -0.77
C LEU A 21 4.69 -1.11 -0.51
N ARG A 22 5.12 -1.55 0.67
CA ARG A 22 6.55 -1.55 1.03
C ARG A 22 7.36 -2.51 0.16
N HIS A 23 7.15 -3.82 0.31
CA HIS A 23 7.74 -4.84 -0.54
C HIS A 23 6.98 -6.16 -0.39
N PHE A 24 7.10 -7.06 -1.36
CA PHE A 24 6.39 -8.33 -1.32
C PHE A 24 6.93 -9.26 -0.23
N GLY A 25 6.00 -10.03 0.34
CA GLY A 25 6.30 -10.99 1.42
C GLY A 25 6.55 -10.37 2.79
N CYS A 26 6.58 -9.04 2.89
CA CYS A 26 6.65 -8.37 4.18
C CYS A 26 5.34 -8.49 4.95
N LEU A 27 5.47 -8.64 6.27
CA LEU A 27 4.35 -8.68 7.21
C LEU A 27 3.37 -7.51 7.04
N PHE A 28 3.92 -6.29 6.92
CA PHE A 28 3.14 -5.05 6.80
C PHE A 28 2.42 -4.91 5.45
N CYS A 29 2.95 -5.52 4.38
CA CYS A 29 2.27 -5.56 3.08
C CYS A 29 0.99 -6.39 3.18
N ARG A 30 1.06 -7.56 3.83
CA ARG A 30 -0.12 -8.41 4.08
C ARG A 30 -1.12 -7.73 5.00
N GLU A 31 -0.63 -7.09 6.07
CA GLU A 31 -1.48 -6.31 6.99
C GLU A 31 -2.20 -5.17 6.26
N THR A 32 -1.47 -4.37 5.47
CA THR A 32 -2.04 -3.26 4.70
C THR A 32 -3.14 -3.74 3.75
N LEU A 33 -2.89 -4.83 3.04
CA LEU A 33 -3.86 -5.40 2.10
C LEU A 33 -5.12 -5.89 2.82
N ALA A 34 -4.97 -6.55 3.97
CA ALA A 34 -6.10 -7.01 4.77
C ALA A 34 -6.90 -5.84 5.38
N ASP A 35 -6.21 -4.84 5.93
CA ASP A 35 -6.83 -3.67 6.56
C ASP A 35 -7.61 -2.82 5.53
N VAL A 36 -7.03 -2.56 4.35
CA VAL A 36 -7.71 -1.83 3.27
C VAL A 36 -8.91 -2.62 2.75
N ARG A 37 -8.79 -3.94 2.64
CA ARG A 37 -9.90 -4.80 2.23
C ARG A 37 -11.05 -4.73 3.21
N ALA A 38 -10.78 -4.89 4.49
CA ALA A 38 -11.79 -4.81 5.54
C ALA A 38 -12.48 -3.44 5.55
N ALA A 39 -11.73 -2.35 5.38
CA ALA A 39 -12.30 -1.00 5.29
C ALA A 39 -13.18 -0.81 4.05
N ALA A 40 -12.75 -1.32 2.90
CA ALA A 40 -13.54 -1.28 1.66
C ALA A 40 -14.81 -2.13 1.73
N GLU A 41 -14.76 -3.28 2.41
CA GLU A 41 -15.94 -4.14 2.61
C GLU A 41 -16.91 -3.55 3.65
N ALA A 42 -16.42 -2.76 4.61
CA ALA A 42 -17.23 -2.15 5.67
C ALA A 42 -17.97 -0.87 5.23
N SER A 43 -17.53 -0.20 4.17
CA SER A 43 -18.14 1.06 3.71
C SER A 43 -18.30 1.10 2.19
N PRO A 44 -19.53 1.23 1.66
CA PRO A 44 -19.76 1.34 0.22
C PRO A 44 -19.20 2.64 -0.38
N ASP A 45 -19.03 3.68 0.44
CA ASP A 45 -18.45 4.97 0.05
C ASP A 45 -16.91 4.95 0.10
N PHE A 46 -16.30 3.82 0.46
CA PHE A 46 -14.85 3.70 0.53
C PHE A 46 -14.22 3.97 -0.85
N PRO A 47 -13.19 4.84 -0.93
CA PRO A 47 -12.55 5.21 -2.18
C PRO A 47 -11.94 3.98 -2.84
N ARG A 48 -12.08 3.87 -4.15
CA ARG A 48 -11.65 2.67 -4.88
C ARG A 48 -10.13 2.51 -4.74
N PRO A 49 -9.62 1.41 -4.17
CA PRO A 49 -8.19 1.24 -4.00
C PRO A 49 -7.47 0.99 -5.34
N LEU A 50 -6.24 1.48 -5.43
CA LEU A 50 -5.26 1.19 -6.47
C LEU A 50 -3.89 1.00 -5.82
N PHE A 51 -3.34 -0.21 -5.94
CA PHE A 51 -2.10 -0.56 -5.24
C PHE A 51 -0.89 -0.40 -6.15
N PHE A 52 0.23 0.05 -5.60
CA PHE A 52 1.52 0.15 -6.26
C PHE A 52 2.50 -0.77 -5.55
N PHE A 53 3.40 -1.40 -6.31
CA PHE A 53 4.44 -2.25 -5.74
C PHE A 53 5.70 -2.21 -6.59
N GLU A 54 6.85 -2.23 -5.92
CA GLU A 54 8.14 -2.49 -6.55
C GLU A 54 8.31 -4.00 -6.75
N GLY A 55 8.25 -4.47 -7.99
CA GLY A 55 8.44 -5.88 -8.29
C GLY A 55 7.97 -6.29 -9.69
N ARG A 56 8.25 -7.53 -10.06
CA ARG A 56 7.88 -8.05 -11.38
C ARG A 56 6.37 -8.24 -11.46
N ARG A 57 5.79 -7.98 -12.64
CA ARG A 57 4.35 -8.17 -12.91
C ARG A 57 3.88 -9.59 -12.57
N THR A 58 4.72 -10.60 -12.81
CA THR A 58 4.44 -12.01 -12.53
C THR A 58 4.31 -12.29 -11.03
N GLU A 59 5.23 -11.74 -10.23
CA GLU A 59 5.22 -11.86 -8.76
C GLU A 59 3.98 -11.19 -8.17
N GLY A 60 3.70 -9.95 -8.59
CA GLY A 60 2.52 -9.23 -8.13
C GLY A 60 1.21 -9.92 -8.51
N ARG A 61 1.11 -10.49 -9.71
CA ARG A 61 -0.07 -11.30 -10.10
C ARG A 61 -0.24 -12.53 -9.21
N ALA A 62 0.84 -13.25 -8.93
CA ALA A 62 0.78 -14.43 -8.06
C ALA A 62 0.36 -14.06 -6.62
N PHE A 63 0.91 -12.96 -6.11
CA PHE A 63 0.55 -12.43 -4.79
C PHE A 63 -0.93 -12.03 -4.72
N LEU A 64 -1.39 -11.19 -5.65
CA LEU A 64 -2.77 -10.69 -5.65
C LEU A 64 -3.79 -11.80 -5.87
N ARG A 65 -3.51 -12.78 -6.74
CA ARG A 65 -4.38 -13.95 -6.91
C ARG A 65 -4.59 -14.73 -5.61
N ARG A 66 -3.59 -14.72 -4.72
CA ARG A 66 -3.69 -15.43 -3.43
C ARG A 66 -4.45 -14.63 -2.38
N TYR A 67 -4.30 -13.31 -2.35
CA TYR A 67 -4.77 -12.48 -1.22
C TYR A 67 -5.96 -11.58 -1.58
N TRP A 68 -6.03 -11.06 -2.80
CA TRP A 68 -7.14 -10.23 -3.28
C TRP A 68 -7.22 -10.22 -4.82
N PRO A 69 -7.90 -11.21 -5.43
CA PRO A 69 -7.97 -11.38 -6.87
C PRO A 69 -8.62 -10.21 -7.63
N GLU A 70 -9.50 -9.45 -7.01
CA GLU A 70 -10.24 -8.35 -7.64
C GLU A 70 -9.48 -7.02 -7.55
N LEU A 71 -8.42 -6.95 -6.74
CA LEU A 71 -7.69 -5.72 -6.49
C LEU A 71 -7.02 -5.18 -7.75
N ARG A 72 -7.17 -3.88 -7.97
CA ARG A 72 -6.43 -3.14 -8.99
C ARG A 72 -5.04 -2.82 -8.48
N ALA A 73 -4.02 -3.09 -9.28
CA ALA A 73 -2.65 -2.77 -8.93
C ALA A 73 -1.79 -2.38 -10.15
N VAL A 74 -0.73 -1.64 -9.88
CA VAL A 74 0.31 -1.19 -10.81
C VAL A 74 1.64 -1.78 -10.34
N ALA A 75 2.35 -2.43 -11.27
CA ALA A 75 3.72 -2.85 -11.02
C ALA A 75 4.64 -1.69 -11.40
N ASP A 76 5.45 -1.23 -10.46
CA ASP A 76 6.40 -0.15 -10.65
C ASP A 76 7.82 -0.63 -10.33
N PRO A 77 8.43 -1.44 -11.20
CA PRO A 77 9.73 -2.06 -10.92
C PRO A 77 10.88 -1.04 -10.85
N ALA A 78 10.71 0.14 -11.48
CA ALA A 78 11.70 1.21 -11.46
C ALA A 78 11.50 2.18 -10.29
N GLY A 79 10.34 2.13 -9.60
CA GLY A 79 10.02 3.03 -8.50
C GLY A 79 9.65 4.45 -8.93
N GLU A 80 9.29 4.66 -10.20
CA GLU A 80 9.02 6.00 -10.75
C GLU A 80 7.81 6.66 -10.08
N PHE A 81 6.76 5.90 -9.76
CA PHE A 81 5.62 6.41 -9.02
C PHE A 81 5.99 6.64 -7.55
N TYR A 82 6.84 5.80 -6.96
CA TYR A 82 7.30 6.02 -5.59
C TYR A 82 8.04 7.35 -5.48
N ASP A 83 8.97 7.60 -6.39
CA ASP A 83 9.76 8.83 -6.40
C ASP A 83 8.88 10.05 -6.72
N ALA A 84 7.95 9.94 -7.68
CA ALA A 84 7.02 11.02 -8.03
C ALA A 84 6.06 11.40 -6.87
N PHE A 85 5.72 10.44 -6.01
CA PHE A 85 4.87 10.66 -4.83
C PHE A 85 5.69 10.94 -3.55
N GLY A 86 7.02 11.02 -3.64
CA GLY A 86 7.90 11.25 -2.49
C GLY A 86 7.93 10.08 -1.49
N VAL A 87 7.55 8.87 -1.92
CA VAL A 87 7.59 7.64 -1.10
C VAL A 87 9.02 7.10 -1.07
N ASN A 88 9.82 7.72 -0.22
CA ASN A 88 11.25 7.47 -0.11
C ASN A 88 11.57 6.21 0.70
N ARG A 89 12.85 5.81 0.66
CA ARG A 89 13.41 4.81 1.58
C ARG A 89 13.42 5.37 3.00
N GLY A 90 13.12 4.53 3.98
CA GLY A 90 13.28 4.90 5.39
C GLY A 90 14.70 4.67 5.88
N GLY A 91 15.13 5.47 6.85
CA GLY A 91 16.39 5.27 7.54
C GLY A 91 16.34 4.09 8.52
N MET A 92 17.48 3.82 9.19
CA MET A 92 17.58 2.72 10.15
C MET A 92 16.60 2.85 11.33
N ARG A 93 16.27 4.08 11.76
CA ARG A 93 15.33 4.32 12.86
C ARG A 93 13.89 4.02 12.45
N GLU A 94 13.53 4.35 11.22
CA GLU A 94 12.23 4.08 10.61
C GLU A 94 12.04 2.59 10.31
N MET A 95 13.14 1.83 10.15
CA MET A 95 13.12 0.40 9.84
C MET A 95 13.26 -0.52 11.06
N PHE A 96 13.96 -0.08 12.11
CA PHE A 96 14.27 -0.92 13.29
C PHE A 96 13.95 -0.25 14.62
N GLY A 97 13.32 0.93 14.61
CA GLY A 97 12.92 1.62 15.83
C GLY A 97 11.86 0.88 16.65
N PRO A 98 11.65 1.29 17.92
CA PRO A 98 10.70 0.64 18.84
C PRO A 98 9.26 0.62 18.29
N GLY A 99 8.86 1.62 17.51
CA GLY A 99 7.56 1.64 16.82
C GLY A 99 7.39 0.49 15.83
N VAL A 100 8.46 0.06 15.14
CA VAL A 100 8.42 -1.08 14.22
C VAL A 100 8.26 -2.40 14.97
N TRP A 101 8.87 -2.55 16.15
CA TRP A 101 8.70 -3.73 16.99
C TRP A 101 7.26 -3.88 17.48
N SER A 102 6.65 -2.78 17.96
CA SER A 102 5.24 -2.76 18.33
C SER A 102 4.34 -3.12 17.13
N ALA A 103 4.60 -2.51 15.96
CA ALA A 103 3.87 -2.83 14.74
C ALA A 103 4.02 -4.30 14.32
N ARG A 104 5.23 -4.88 14.46
CA ARG A 104 5.49 -6.28 14.16
C ARG A 104 4.72 -7.21 15.10
N SER A 105 4.65 -6.89 16.39
CA SER A 105 3.84 -7.64 17.37
C SER A 105 2.35 -7.60 17.03
N ARG A 106 1.81 -6.41 16.72
CA ARG A 106 0.41 -6.23 16.27
C ARG A 106 0.09 -7.07 15.04
N ALA A 107 0.90 -6.96 14.00
CA ALA A 107 0.64 -7.69 12.76
C ALA A 107 0.80 -9.21 12.93
N ALA A 108 1.67 -9.66 13.83
CA ALA A 108 1.74 -11.07 14.22
C ALA A 108 0.50 -11.54 15.00
N ALA A 109 -0.06 -10.69 15.88
CA ALA A 109 -1.31 -10.97 16.59
C ALA A 109 -2.50 -11.09 15.63
N LYS A 110 -2.49 -10.36 14.51
CA LYS A 110 -3.43 -10.53 13.39
C LYS A 110 -3.20 -11.80 12.55
N GLY A 111 -2.23 -12.65 12.92
CA GLY A 111 -1.91 -13.89 12.22
C GLY A 111 -1.04 -13.72 10.98
N HIS A 112 -0.55 -12.52 10.68
CA HIS A 112 0.36 -12.32 9.55
C HIS A 112 1.77 -12.80 9.93
N ARG A 113 2.49 -13.38 8.97
CA ARG A 113 3.90 -13.77 9.11
C ARG A 113 4.72 -13.25 7.94
N ASN A 114 6.03 -13.11 8.15
CA ASN A 114 6.98 -12.84 7.08
C ASN A 114 6.99 -14.02 6.10
N GLY A 115 6.99 -13.75 4.81
CA GLY A 115 7.23 -14.73 3.75
C GLY A 115 8.55 -14.44 3.02
N GLU A 116 8.74 -15.14 1.90
CA GLU A 116 9.83 -14.88 0.94
C GLU A 116 9.87 -13.38 0.60
N ARG A 117 11.00 -12.73 0.83
CA ARG A 117 11.15 -11.28 0.66
C ARG A 117 11.59 -11.00 -0.78
N SER A 118 10.83 -10.20 -1.51
CA SER A 118 11.27 -9.63 -2.80
C SER A 118 10.98 -8.14 -2.86
N GLY A 119 11.85 -7.40 -3.57
CA GLY A 119 11.81 -5.94 -3.67
C GLY A 119 12.75 -5.24 -2.68
N ASP A 120 12.70 -3.91 -2.67
CA ASP A 120 13.54 -3.09 -1.80
C ASP A 120 13.05 -3.13 -0.35
N ILE A 121 13.84 -3.76 0.51
CA ILE A 121 13.51 -3.89 1.93
C ILE A 121 13.56 -2.56 2.69
N TRP A 122 14.08 -1.48 2.13
CA TRP A 122 14.18 -0.16 2.77
C TRP A 122 13.06 0.78 2.38
N ARG A 123 12.25 0.42 1.38
CA ARG A 123 11.13 1.26 0.92
C ARG A 123 10.10 1.47 2.03
N LEU A 124 9.59 2.69 2.19
CA LEU A 124 8.46 2.96 3.07
C LEU A 124 7.13 2.69 2.34
N PRO A 125 6.06 2.33 3.07
CA PRO A 125 4.72 2.39 2.51
C PRO A 125 4.26 3.85 2.32
N GLY A 126 3.24 4.03 1.48
CA GLY A 126 2.62 5.33 1.22
C GLY A 126 1.13 5.17 0.96
N VAL A 127 0.30 6.09 1.43
CA VAL A 127 -1.15 6.09 1.18
C VAL A 127 -1.60 7.52 0.90
N PHE A 128 -2.31 7.68 -0.21
CA PHE A 128 -2.79 8.97 -0.70
C PHE A 128 -4.24 8.85 -1.16
N LEU A 129 -5.04 9.85 -0.87
CA LEU A 129 -6.37 10.02 -1.46
C LEU A 129 -6.26 10.98 -2.64
N ALA A 130 -6.49 10.47 -3.84
CA ALA A 130 -6.48 11.25 -5.06
C ALA A 130 -7.90 11.48 -5.59
N GLU A 131 -8.17 12.67 -6.11
CA GLU A 131 -9.39 13.01 -6.83
C GLU A 131 -9.00 13.73 -8.12
N GLY A 132 -9.16 13.04 -9.25
CA GLY A 132 -8.55 13.49 -10.50
C GLY A 132 -7.03 13.69 -10.34
N PRO A 133 -6.44 14.81 -10.79
CA PRO A 133 -5.01 15.07 -10.63
C PRO A 133 -4.59 15.56 -9.23
N ALA A 134 -5.55 15.82 -8.32
CA ALA A 134 -5.27 16.42 -7.03
C ALA A 134 -5.13 15.38 -5.92
N ILE A 135 -4.12 15.53 -5.07
CA ILE A 135 -4.03 14.78 -3.81
C ILE A 135 -4.78 15.56 -2.74
N ARG A 136 -5.86 14.97 -2.24
CA ARG A 136 -6.71 15.56 -1.18
C ARG A 136 -6.18 15.27 0.21
N TRP A 137 -5.50 14.14 0.36
CA TRP A 137 -4.97 13.70 1.64
C TRP A 137 -3.82 12.73 1.44
N ALA A 138 -2.87 12.73 2.38
CA ALA A 138 -1.74 11.80 2.44
C ALA A 138 -1.51 11.39 3.89
N HIS A 139 -1.15 10.13 4.13
CA HIS A 139 -0.71 9.68 5.45
C HIS A 139 0.79 9.94 5.64
N GLU A 140 1.15 10.67 6.69
CA GLU A 140 2.54 10.85 7.09
C GLU A 140 3.04 9.63 7.86
N TYR A 141 3.85 8.81 7.21
CA TYR A 141 4.42 7.60 7.82
C TYR A 141 5.57 7.93 8.75
N ARG A 142 5.45 7.49 10.01
CA ARG A 142 6.53 7.65 11.01
C ARG A 142 7.59 6.55 10.94
N HIS A 143 7.20 5.35 10.48
CA HIS A 143 8.08 4.19 10.38
C HIS A 143 7.48 3.08 9.49
N ALA A 144 8.26 2.04 9.20
CA ALA A 144 7.92 0.97 8.25
C ALA A 144 6.62 0.19 8.55
N GLY A 145 6.23 0.11 9.83
CA GLY A 145 5.00 -0.56 10.28
C GLY A 145 3.87 0.40 10.70
N ASP A 146 4.01 1.68 10.39
CA ASP A 146 2.95 2.68 10.64
C ASP A 146 1.83 2.46 9.62
N ARG A 147 0.62 2.86 9.96
CA ARG A 147 -0.53 2.76 9.07
C ARG A 147 -1.57 3.81 9.43
N PRO A 148 -2.32 4.34 8.45
CA PRO A 148 -3.51 5.11 8.75
C PRO A 148 -4.60 4.22 9.36
N ASP A 149 -5.56 4.84 10.03
CA ASP A 149 -6.86 4.23 10.26
C ASP A 149 -7.67 4.31 8.96
N TYR A 150 -7.69 3.22 8.20
CA TYR A 150 -8.39 3.17 6.91
C TYR A 150 -9.89 3.43 7.04
N GLY A 151 -10.51 3.20 8.20
CA GLY A 151 -11.93 3.53 8.44
C GLY A 151 -12.20 5.02 8.66
N ARG A 152 -11.16 5.84 8.79
CA ARG A 152 -11.25 7.29 9.09
C ARG A 152 -10.53 8.16 8.07
N ILE A 153 -10.34 7.66 6.85
CA ILE A 153 -9.80 8.47 5.76
C ILE A 153 -10.78 9.61 5.48
N PRO A 154 -10.34 10.88 5.44
CA PRO A 154 -11.22 12.01 5.18
C PRO A 154 -11.68 11.97 3.72
N LEU A 155 -12.93 11.57 3.50
CA LEU A 155 -13.49 11.38 2.15
C LEU A 155 -13.99 12.68 1.52
N ARG A 156 -13.92 13.81 2.23
CA ARG A 156 -14.35 15.16 1.81
C ARG A 156 -13.52 16.24 2.49
#